data_AF-A0A4Q7V598-F1
#
_entry.id   AF-A0A4Q7V598-F1
#
_cell.length_a   1.000
_cell.length_b   1.000
_cell.length_c   1.000
_cell.angle_alpha   90.00
_cell.angle_beta   90.00
_cell.angle_gamma   90.00
#
_symmetry.space_group_name_H-M   'P 1'
#
loop_
_entity.id
_entity.type
_entity.pdbx_description
1 polymer ?
#
loop_
_entity_poly.entity_id
_entity_poly.type
_entity_poly.pdbx_seq_one_letter_code
_entity_poly.pdbx_strand_id
1 'polypeptide(L)'
;MQIDLVDAMAVGRAHADQTHKFWGYFQVVTAAALALAWSSHGPPEQIRWGLALGYAGFAFFNWRLVRDSQAASFATWSAITNYCKTHPAQITPEFSNLPTLNRPMRPWIVALGHALLSLLALAALVAAAQVTRS
;
A
#
# COMPACT_ATOMS: atom_id res chain seq x y z
N MET A 1 -4.61 -30.66 8.66
CA MET A 1 -5.64 -29.80 8.03
C MET A 1 -5.18 -29.53 6.62
N GLN A 2 -5.84 -30.10 5.62
CA GLN A 2 -5.48 -29.89 4.21
C GLN A 2 -6.15 -28.57 3.79
N ILE A 3 -5.34 -27.53 3.57
CA ILE A 3 -5.84 -26.25 3.06
C ILE A 3 -6.21 -26.47 1.60
N ASP A 4 -7.49 -26.31 1.27
CA ASP A 4 -7.97 -26.43 -0.11
C ASP A 4 -7.59 -25.17 -0.91
N LEU A 5 -7.53 -25.27 -2.24
CA LEU A 5 -7.27 -24.16 -3.14
C LEU A 5 -8.24 -22.99 -2.89
N VAL A 6 -9.49 -23.30 -2.54
CA VAL A 6 -10.51 -22.32 -2.17
C VAL A 6 -10.13 -21.52 -0.93
N ASP A 7 -9.61 -22.17 0.11
CA ASP A 7 -9.15 -21.50 1.33
C ASP A 7 -7.93 -20.61 1.05
N ALA A 8 -6.98 -21.10 0.25
CA ALA A 8 -5.82 -20.32 -0.17
C ALA A 8 -6.22 -19.07 -0.97
N MET A 9 -7.22 -19.18 -1.86
CA MET A 9 -7.78 -18.04 -2.59
C MET A 9 -8.49 -17.05 -1.67
N ALA A 10 -9.22 -17.53 -0.67
CA ALA A 10 -9.90 -16.67 0.31
C ALA A 10 -8.89 -15.85 1.14
N VAL A 11 -7.79 -16.48 1.58
CA VAL A 11 -6.68 -15.79 2.27
C VAL A 11 -6.03 -14.75 1.36
N GLY A 12 -5.76 -15.09 0.10
CA GLY A 12 -5.23 -14.15 -0.89
C GLY A 12 -6.13 -12.92 -1.08
N ARG A 13 -7.45 -13.13 -1.15
CA ARG A 13 -8.44 -12.04 -1.25
C ARG A 13 -8.45 -11.17 0.00
N ALA A 14 -8.37 -11.77 1.20
CA ALA A 14 -8.33 -11.02 2.46
C ALA A 14 -7.10 -10.10 2.54
N HIS A 15 -5.93 -10.57 2.10
CA HIS A 15 -4.73 -9.73 2.04
C HIS A 15 -4.84 -8.61 1.00
N ALA A 16 -5.41 -8.89 -0.17
CA ALA A 16 -5.65 -7.87 -1.19
C ALA A 16 -6.60 -6.77 -0.69
N ASP A 17 -7.65 -7.13 0.05
CA ASP A 17 -8.59 -6.18 0.66
C ASP A 17 -7.89 -5.29 1.72
N GLN A 18 -7.02 -5.86 2.54
CA GLN A 18 -6.20 -5.08 3.47
C GLN A 18 -5.29 -4.08 2.74
N THR A 19 -4.60 -4.51 1.69
CA THR A 19 -3.77 -3.63 0.86
C THR A 19 -4.59 -2.47 0.29
N HIS A 20 -5.79 -2.74 -0.23
CA HIS A 20 -6.69 -1.70 -0.74
C HIS A 20 -7.08 -0.68 0.34
N LYS A 21 -7.41 -1.13 1.56
CA LYS A 21 -7.72 -0.24 2.70
C LYS A 21 -6.55 0.65 3.07
N PHE A 22 -5.33 0.12 3.15
CA PHE A 22 -4.14 0.92 3.45
C PHE A 22 -3.84 1.97 2.37
N TRP A 23 -4.13 1.65 1.10
CA TRP A 23 -4.06 2.65 0.03
C TRP A 23 -5.13 3.75 0.18
N GLY A 24 -6.36 3.39 0.53
CA GLY A 24 -7.42 4.35 0.79
C GLY A 24 -7.06 5.33 1.93
N TYR A 25 -6.57 4.82 3.07
CA TYR A 25 -6.11 5.67 4.17
C TYR A 25 -4.96 6.58 3.76
N PHE A 26 -3.98 6.02 3.03
CA PHE A 26 -2.86 6.80 2.52
C PHE A 26 -3.30 7.94 1.61
N GLN A 27 -4.21 7.69 0.68
CA GLN A 27 -4.73 8.72 -0.23
C GLN A 27 -5.40 9.87 0.53
N VAL A 28 -6.25 9.56 1.51
CA VAL A 28 -6.95 10.58 2.30
C VAL A 28 -5.97 11.44 3.10
N VAL A 29 -5.04 10.82 3.83
CA VAL A 29 -4.09 11.55 4.68
C VAL A 29 -3.10 12.36 3.84
N THR A 30 -2.60 11.79 2.73
CA THR A 30 -1.70 12.49 1.81
C THR A 30 -2.40 13.65 1.10
N ALA A 31 -3.66 13.49 0.70
CA ALA A 31 -4.45 14.59 0.13
C ALA A 31 -4.64 15.72 1.14
N ALA A 32 -4.94 15.41 2.41
CA ALA A 32 -5.05 16.41 3.46
C ALA A 32 -3.72 17.13 3.71
N ALA A 33 -2.59 16.40 3.75
CA ALA A 33 -1.26 16.97 3.87
C ALA A 33 -0.93 17.95 2.74
N LEU A 34 -1.20 17.55 1.50
CA LEU A 34 -0.99 18.38 0.32
C LEU A 34 -1.92 19.60 0.28
N ALA A 35 -3.20 19.43 0.64
CA ALA A 35 -4.15 20.54 0.73
C ALA A 35 -3.70 21.60 1.73
N LEU A 36 -3.15 21.18 2.88
CA LEU A 36 -2.57 22.09 3.87
C LEU A 36 -1.30 22.79 3.36
N ALA A 37 -0.46 22.08 2.61
CA ALA A 37 0.73 22.65 2.00
C ALA A 37 0.40 23.73 0.94
N TRP A 38 -0.72 23.59 0.23
CA TRP A 38 -1.19 24.57 -0.77
C TRP A 38 -2.15 25.63 -0.23
N SER A 39 -2.45 25.63 1.07
CA SER A 39 -3.32 26.66 1.66
C SER A 39 -2.64 28.04 1.62
N SER A 40 -3.40 29.07 1.19
CA SER A 40 -2.95 30.48 1.22
C SER A 40 -2.75 31.00 2.66
N HIS A 41 -3.48 30.43 3.61
CA HIS A 41 -3.36 30.73 5.04
C HIS A 41 -2.95 29.43 5.75
N GLY A 42 -1.67 29.07 5.59
CA GLY A 42 -1.12 27.86 6.20
C GLY A 42 -1.20 27.89 7.74
N PRO A 43 -1.20 26.72 8.40
CA PRO A 43 -1.22 26.66 9.85
C PRO A 43 0.02 27.35 10.46
N PRO A 44 -0.08 27.83 11.72
CA PRO A 44 1.08 28.29 12.48
C PRO A 44 2.22 27.27 12.45
N GLU A 45 3.46 27.74 12.47
CA GLU A 45 4.65 26.92 12.27
C GLU A 45 4.74 25.71 13.22
N GLN A 46 4.39 25.90 14.49
CA GLN A 46 4.38 24.83 15.50
C GLN A 46 3.40 23.70 15.12
N ILE A 47 2.20 24.08 14.66
CA ILE A 47 1.17 23.14 14.21
C ILE A 47 1.65 22.44 12.93
N ARG A 48 2.29 23.16 12.01
CA ARG A 48 2.84 22.60 10.77
C ARG A 48 3.90 21.52 11.05
N TRP A 49 4.83 21.78 11.95
CA TRP A 49 5.84 20.77 12.33
C TRP A 49 5.19 19.57 13.03
N GLY A 50 4.19 19.79 13.89
CA GLY A 50 3.40 18.71 14.47
C GLY A 50 2.71 17.85 13.40
N LEU A 51 2.11 18.47 12.39
CA LEU A 51 1.49 17.79 11.25
C LEU A 51 2.51 17.06 10.39
N ALA A 52 3.68 17.63 10.13
CA ALA A 52 4.75 16.99 9.38
C ALA A 52 5.28 15.74 10.10
N LEU A 53 5.49 15.81 11.41
CA LEU A 53 5.89 14.67 12.24
C LEU A 53 4.78 13.60 12.29
N GLY A 54 3.53 14.01 12.49
CA GLY A 54 2.38 13.11 12.47
C GLY A 54 2.21 12.40 11.13
N TYR A 55 2.35 13.14 10.03
CA TYR A 55 2.33 12.60 8.67
C TYR A 55 3.49 11.63 8.43
N ALA A 56 4.71 11.99 8.84
CA ALA A 56 5.88 11.11 8.70
C ALA A 56 5.69 9.79 9.47
N GLY A 57 5.17 9.86 10.70
CA GLY A 57 4.84 8.68 11.50
C GLY A 57 3.77 7.82 10.83
N PHE A 58 2.65 8.43 10.41
CA PHE A 58 1.60 7.74 9.66
C PHE A 58 2.14 7.07 8.39
N ALA A 59 2.90 7.81 7.58
CA ALA A 59 3.45 7.33 6.31
C ALA A 59 4.39 6.14 6.54
N PHE A 60 5.22 6.18 7.58
CA PHE A 60 6.10 5.06 7.95
C PHE A 60 5.32 3.80 8.31
N PHE A 61 4.31 3.90 9.18
CA PHE A 61 3.51 2.74 9.57
C PHE A 61 2.68 2.22 8.39
N ASN A 62 2.08 3.11 7.60
CA ASN A 62 1.30 2.73 6.42
C ASN A 62 2.19 2.08 5.35
N TRP A 63 3.40 2.59 5.12
CA TRP A 63 4.39 1.99 4.23
C TRP A 63 4.69 0.54 4.61
N ARG A 64 4.94 0.30 5.90
CA ARG A 64 5.19 -1.04 6.42
C ARG A 64 3.99 -1.97 6.19
N LEU A 65 2.78 -1.52 6.51
CA LEU A 65 1.54 -2.29 6.34
C LEU A 65 1.26 -2.63 4.87
N VAL A 66 1.46 -1.67 3.96
CA VAL A 66 1.34 -1.89 2.50
C VAL A 66 2.35 -2.92 2.02
N ARG A 67 3.62 -2.78 2.42
CA ARG A 67 4.68 -3.72 2.01
C ARG A 67 4.40 -5.14 2.53
N ASP A 68 4.06 -5.27 3.80
CA ASP A 68 3.87 -6.57 4.45
C ASP A 68 2.63 -7.29 3.87
N SER A 69 1.52 -6.56 3.62
CA SER A 69 0.33 -7.11 2.95
C SER A 69 0.58 -7.50 1.48
N GLN A 70 1.38 -6.72 0.75
CA GLN A 70 1.81 -7.05 -0.61
C GLN A 70 2.70 -8.30 -0.63
N ALA A 71 3.57 -8.46 0.36
CA ALA A 71 4.43 -9.64 0.50
C ALA A 71 3.62 -10.90 0.78
N ALA A 72 2.62 -10.83 1.66
CA ALA A 72 1.69 -11.93 1.92
C ALA A 72 0.90 -12.32 0.67
N SER A 73 0.41 -11.33 -0.09
CA SER A 73 -0.29 -11.55 -1.35
C SER A 73 0.61 -12.23 -2.39
N PHE A 74 1.88 -11.79 -2.49
CA PHE A 74 2.87 -12.38 -3.40
C PHE A 74 3.22 -13.83 -3.04
N ALA A 75 3.41 -14.12 -1.74
CA ALA A 75 3.68 -15.47 -1.26
C ALA A 75 2.51 -16.41 -1.56
N THR A 76 1.28 -15.98 -1.28
CA THR A 76 0.05 -16.74 -1.55
C THR A 76 -0.11 -17.02 -3.05
N TRP A 77 0.05 -16.00 -3.89
CA TRP A 77 0.01 -16.15 -5.35
C TRP A 77 1.08 -17.13 -5.85
N SER A 78 2.30 -17.06 -5.30
CA SER A 78 3.38 -17.96 -5.68
C SER A 78 3.07 -19.41 -5.28
N ALA A 79 2.48 -19.64 -4.11
CA ALA A 79 2.05 -20.96 -3.66
C ALA A 79 0.95 -21.54 -4.57
N ILE A 80 -0.08 -20.75 -4.89
CA ILE A 80 -1.15 -21.14 -5.83
C ILE A 80 -0.57 -21.48 -7.21
N THR A 81 0.32 -20.63 -7.72
CA THR A 81 0.97 -20.84 -9.02
C THR A 81 1.78 -22.14 -9.02
N ASN A 82 2.48 -22.44 -7.93
CA ASN A 82 3.25 -23.68 -7.82
C ASN A 82 2.34 -24.90 -7.73
N TYR A 83 1.24 -24.83 -6.97
CA TYR A 83 0.26 -25.90 -6.88
C TYR A 83 -0.36 -26.22 -8.24
N CYS A 84 -0.79 -25.20 -8.99
CA CYS A 84 -1.37 -25.37 -10.33
C CYS A 84 -0.39 -26.04 -11.32
N LYS A 85 0.92 -25.76 -11.20
CA LYS A 85 1.96 -26.38 -12.04
C LYS A 85 2.25 -27.82 -11.68
N THR A 86 2.19 -28.16 -10.40
CA THR A 86 2.57 -29.49 -9.87
C THR A 86 1.40 -30.47 -9.87
N HIS A 87 0.16 -29.99 -9.82
CA HIS A 87 -1.05 -30.82 -9.73
C HIS A 87 -2.09 -30.49 -10.82
N PRO A 88 -1.73 -30.42 -12.12
CA PRO A 88 -2.62 -29.92 -13.17
C PRO A 88 -3.92 -30.74 -13.32
N ALA A 89 -3.90 -32.04 -13.04
CA ALA A 89 -5.08 -32.91 -13.10
C ALA A 89 -6.11 -32.64 -11.98
N GLN A 90 -5.72 -31.92 -10.93
CA GLN A 90 -6.59 -31.56 -9.80
C GLN A 90 -7.22 -30.16 -9.97
N ILE A 91 -6.81 -29.41 -11.01
CA ILE A 91 -7.28 -28.05 -11.25
C ILE A 91 -8.51 -28.07 -12.14
N THR A 92 -9.62 -27.53 -11.63
CA THR A 92 -10.84 -27.30 -12.42
C THR A 92 -10.54 -26.28 -13.53
N PRO A 93 -11.06 -26.46 -14.76
CA PRO A 93 -10.76 -25.57 -15.89
C PRO A 93 -10.97 -24.08 -15.62
N GLU A 94 -11.95 -23.74 -14.77
CA GLU A 94 -12.28 -22.38 -14.34
C GLU A 94 -11.13 -21.68 -13.60
N PHE A 95 -10.27 -22.46 -12.93
CA PHE A 95 -9.16 -21.97 -12.12
C PHE A 95 -7.80 -22.02 -12.84
N SER A 96 -7.75 -22.61 -14.04
CA SER A 96 -6.51 -22.76 -14.83
C SER A 96 -5.80 -21.43 -15.14
N ASN A 97 -6.58 -20.35 -15.32
CA ASN A 97 -6.08 -19.02 -15.66
C ASN A 97 -5.94 -18.07 -14.46
N LEU A 98 -6.30 -18.47 -13.24
CA LEU A 98 -6.19 -17.60 -12.06
C LEU A 98 -4.77 -17.07 -11.80
N PRO A 99 -3.70 -17.89 -11.93
CA PRO A 99 -2.33 -17.41 -11.71
C PRO A 99 -1.92 -16.27 -12.64
N THR A 100 -2.46 -16.20 -13.86
CA THR A 100 -2.12 -15.14 -14.82
C THR A 100 -2.94 -13.88 -14.61
N LEU A 101 -4.21 -14.00 -14.20
CA LEU A 101 -5.12 -12.87 -14.02
C LEU A 101 -4.82 -12.03 -12.77
N ASN A 102 -4.36 -12.66 -11.69
CA ASN A 102 -4.22 -12.00 -10.39
C ASN A 102 -2.76 -11.87 -9.93
N ARG A 103 -1.82 -11.62 -10.85
CA ARG A 103 -0.40 -11.49 -10.49
C ARG A 103 -0.18 -10.23 -9.64
N PRO A 104 0.22 -10.34 -8.37
CA PRO A 104 0.51 -9.19 -7.53
C PRO A 104 1.80 -8.49 -7.99
N MET A 105 1.84 -7.17 -7.84
CA MET A 105 3.07 -6.40 -7.98
C MET A 105 4.13 -6.87 -6.98
N ARG A 106 5.41 -6.70 -7.34
CA ARG A 106 6.50 -7.04 -6.41
C ARG A 106 6.47 -6.10 -5.20
N PRO A 107 6.58 -6.61 -3.95
CA PRO A 107 6.45 -5.79 -2.74
C PRO A 107 7.39 -4.58 -2.69
N TRP A 108 8.62 -4.72 -3.19
CA TRP A 108 9.60 -3.64 -3.20
C TRP A 108 9.22 -2.48 -4.15
N ILE A 109 8.53 -2.76 -5.26
CA ILE A 109 8.08 -1.72 -6.21
C ILE A 109 7.02 -0.86 -5.53
N VAL A 110 6.05 -1.52 -4.89
CA VAL A 110 4.98 -0.87 -4.14
C VAL A 110 5.55 -0.07 -2.97
N ALA A 111 6.50 -0.64 -2.24
CA ALA A 111 7.19 0.02 -1.13
C ALA A 111 7.97 1.26 -1.59
N LEU A 112 8.66 1.21 -2.74
CA LEU A 112 9.40 2.33 -3.28
C LEU A 112 8.45 3.46 -3.72
N GLY A 113 7.38 3.13 -4.45
CA GLY A 113 6.39 4.12 -4.88
C GLY A 113 5.71 4.81 -3.70
N HIS A 114 5.35 4.05 -2.66
CA HIS A 114 4.78 4.60 -1.43
C HIS A 114 5.76 5.53 -0.70
N ALA A 115 7.03 5.13 -0.57
CA ALA A 115 8.06 5.96 0.05
C ALA A 115 8.29 7.27 -0.73
N LEU A 116 8.37 7.21 -2.06
CA LEU A 116 8.55 8.38 -2.91
C LEU A 116 7.39 9.38 -2.76
N LEU A 117 6.14 8.90 -2.86
CA LEU A 117 4.96 9.76 -2.66
C LEU A 117 4.94 10.37 -1.25
N SER A 118 5.30 9.58 -0.25
CA SER A 118 5.36 10.05 1.14
C SER A 118 6.39 11.17 1.32
N LEU A 119 7.59 10.99 0.75
CA LEU A 119 8.65 11.99 0.80
C LEU A 119 8.27 13.28 0.07
N LEU A 120 7.61 13.19 -1.09
CA LEU A 120 7.15 14.36 -1.82
C LEU A 120 6.10 15.16 -1.04
N ALA A 121 5.13 14.49 -0.43
CA ALA A 121 4.11 15.16 0.37
C ALA A 121 4.71 15.79 1.66
N LEU A 122 5.66 15.11 2.30
CA LEU A 122 6.38 15.67 3.44
C LEU A 122 7.20 16.89 3.04
N ALA A 123 7.91 16.82 1.90
CA ALA A 123 8.67 17.94 1.36
C ALA A 123 7.74 19.13 1.04
N ALA A 124 6.56 18.90 0.47
CA ALA A 124 5.57 19.95 0.22
C ALA A 124 5.11 20.62 1.53
N LEU A 125 4.78 19.83 2.56
CA LEU A 125 4.40 20.35 3.88
C LEU A 125 5.49 21.22 4.51
N VAL A 126 6.77 20.81 4.37
CA VAL A 126 7.91 21.55 4.92
C VAL A 126 8.23 22.80 4.08
N ALA A 127 8.20 22.71 2.75
CA ALA A 127 8.51 23.81 1.85
C ALA A 127 7.46 24.94 1.91
N ALA A 128 6.18 24.59 2.08
CA ALA A 128 5.12 25.56 2.34
C ALA A 128 5.44 26.47 3.54
N ALA A 129 6.31 26.04 4.46
CA ALA A 129 6.74 26.87 5.57
C ALA A 129 7.60 28.07 5.19
N GLN A 130 8.38 27.96 4.12
CA GLN A 130 9.33 28.97 3.72
C GLN A 130 8.66 30.12 2.97
N VAL A 131 7.58 29.85 2.22
CA VAL A 131 6.89 30.83 1.37
C VAL A 131 6.09 31.86 2.20
N THR A 132 5.50 31.45 3.33
CA THR A 132 4.78 32.39 4.22
C THR A 132 5.66 33.42 4.95
N ARG A 133 6.98 33.38 4.79
CA ARG A 133 7.93 34.29 5.47
C ARG A 133 8.52 35.38 4.56
N SER A 134 8.16 35.42 3.28
CA SER A 134 8.56 36.47 2.32
C SER A 134 7.40 37.44 2.06
#